data_AF-A0AA40G5Y3-F1
#
_entry.id   AF-A0AA40G5Y3-F1
#
_cell.length_a   1.000
_cell.length_b   1.000
_cell.length_c   1.000
_cell.angle_alpha   90.00
_cell.angle_beta   90.00
_cell.angle_gamma   90.00
#
_symmetry.space_group_name_H-M   'P 1'
#
loop_
_entity.id
_entity.type
_entity.pdbx_description
1 polymer ?
#
loop_
_entity_poly.entity_id
_entity_poly.type
_entity_poly.pdbx_seq_one_letter_code
_entity_poly.pdbx_strand_id
1 'polypeptide(L)'
;MASSELQKRRLEEYEMQLFGFHSRAVYATLQNIVNERICSTIEKMCETIGKAYELNSENLSILETNRKQLEKAYFKRAMPQLENIKNVVNKYIAVPSNVLLEEDKHQRIQYSDAEFESLNQRLEDLQERAKKATILNAILKKELQILEQFPISEGDVNKMCDVIENMKCSDVGEKMYQLVEDYKQFSTSLFDTRKITTKMKYNTVDNLKCKEFDLSIL
;
A
#
# COMPACT_ATOMS: atom_id res chain seq x y z
N MET A 1 10.57 8.76 45.51
CA MET A 1 11.74 9.46 44.94
C MET A 1 12.03 9.05 43.49
N ALA A 2 11.98 7.76 43.11
CA ALA A 2 12.21 7.35 41.71
C ALA A 2 11.21 7.95 40.70
N SER A 3 9.93 8.02 41.06
CA SER A 3 8.87 8.55 40.18
C SER A 3 9.02 10.06 39.87
N SER A 4 9.43 10.88 40.85
CA SER A 4 9.62 12.32 40.64
C SER A 4 10.82 12.63 39.77
N GLU A 5 11.89 11.83 39.87
CA GLU A 5 13.09 12.01 39.05
C GLU A 5 12.85 11.61 37.60
N LEU A 6 12.09 10.54 37.38
CA LEU A 6 11.63 10.15 36.04
C LEU A 6 10.78 11.24 35.40
N GLN A 7 9.86 11.84 36.15
CA GLN A 7 9.02 12.91 35.64
C GLN A 7 9.83 14.16 35.25
N LYS A 8 10.83 14.53 36.04
CA LYS A 8 11.77 15.61 35.68
C LYS A 8 12.53 15.30 34.41
N ARG A 9 13.04 14.07 34.25
CA ARG A 9 13.77 13.67 33.04
C ARG A 9 12.89 13.75 31.78
N ARG A 10 11.62 13.34 31.88
CA ARG A 10 10.67 13.50 30.76
C ARG A 10 10.45 14.96 30.36
N LEU A 11 10.37 15.86 31.34
CA LEU A 11 10.26 17.30 31.06
C LEU A 11 11.55 17.84 30.42
N GLU A 12 12.72 17.42 30.93
CA GLU A 12 14.02 17.78 30.35
C GLU A 12 14.18 17.27 28.91
N GLU A 13 13.66 16.09 28.58
CA GLU A 13 13.63 15.56 27.21
C GLU A 13 12.79 16.46 26.29
N TYR A 14 11.64 16.93 26.78
CA TYR A 14 10.76 17.83 26.03
C TYR A 14 11.37 19.22 25.81
N GLU A 15 12.03 19.76 26.84
CA GLU A 15 12.81 20.99 26.74
C GLU A 15 13.94 20.84 25.70
N MET A 16 14.61 19.70 25.69
CA MET A 16 15.71 19.41 24.78
C MET A 16 15.24 19.27 23.32
N GLN A 17 14.04 18.75 23.08
CA GLN A 17 13.45 18.74 21.74
C GLN A 17 13.18 20.16 21.22
N LEU A 18 12.64 21.05 22.06
CA LEU A 18 12.33 22.42 21.66
C LEU A 18 13.57 23.32 21.54
N PHE A 19 14.46 23.28 22.53
CA PHE A 19 15.57 24.25 22.66
C PHE A 19 16.94 23.67 22.32
N GLY A 20 17.09 22.35 22.23
CA GLY A 20 18.40 21.68 22.11
C GLY A 20 19.21 21.64 23.41
N PHE A 21 18.65 22.16 24.51
CA PHE A 21 19.22 22.11 25.85
C PHE A 21 18.09 22.08 26.89
N HIS A 22 18.41 21.64 28.11
CA HIS A 22 17.43 21.58 29.20
C HIS A 22 17.76 22.58 30.32
N SER A 23 16.75 22.99 31.08
CA SER A 23 16.80 23.98 32.16
C SER A 23 17.90 23.69 33.20
N ARG A 24 18.07 22.41 33.59
CA ARG A 24 19.15 21.99 34.51
C ARG A 24 20.56 22.29 33.97
N ALA A 25 20.80 22.13 32.67
CA ALA A 25 22.11 22.41 32.08
C ALA A 25 22.38 23.92 32.11
N VAL A 26 21.38 24.73 31.78
CA VAL A 26 21.48 26.20 31.84
C VAL A 26 21.73 26.68 33.27
N TYR A 27 21.06 26.09 34.26
CA TYR A 27 21.31 26.43 35.66
C TYR A 27 22.75 26.06 36.08
N ALA A 28 23.22 24.86 35.72
CA ALA A 28 24.57 24.41 36.04
C ALA A 28 25.65 25.28 35.38
N THR A 29 25.46 25.70 34.13
CA THR A 29 26.39 26.62 33.46
C THR A 29 26.40 27.99 34.13
N LEU A 30 25.23 28.53 34.51
CA LEU A 30 25.15 29.80 35.25
C LEU A 30 25.86 29.71 36.60
N GLN A 31 25.66 28.62 37.33
CA GLN A 31 26.34 28.37 38.60
C GLN A 31 27.85 28.34 38.41
N ASN A 32 28.35 27.64 37.38
CA ASN A 32 29.77 27.60 37.07
C ASN A 32 30.33 28.97 36.71
N ILE A 33 29.63 29.77 35.91
CA ILE A 33 30.05 31.13 35.54
C ILE A 33 30.15 32.04 36.78
N VAL A 34 29.16 31.99 37.68
CA VAL A 34 29.20 32.75 38.93
C VAL A 34 30.38 32.29 39.79
N ASN A 35 30.62 30.98 39.87
CA ASN A 35 31.71 30.45 40.66
C ASN A 35 33.08 30.86 40.12
N GLU A 36 33.28 30.76 38.81
CA GLU A 36 34.48 31.18 38.13
C GLU A 36 34.74 32.69 38.36
N ARG A 37 33.70 33.52 38.24
CA ARG A 37 33.80 34.97 38.49
C ARG A 37 34.20 35.30 39.92
N ILE A 38 33.68 34.59 40.91
CA ILE A 38 34.05 34.77 42.32
C ILE A 38 35.53 34.42 42.51
N CYS A 39 35.95 33.23 42.06
CA CYS A 39 37.33 32.77 42.18
C CYS A 39 38.31 33.70 41.46
N SER A 40 38.05 34.04 40.19
CA SER A 40 38.96 34.91 39.43
C SER A 40 39.06 36.32 40.00
N THR A 41 37.98 36.87 40.57
CA THR A 41 38.03 38.20 41.20
C THR A 41 38.87 38.17 42.47
N ILE A 42 38.67 37.14 43.31
CA ILE A 42 39.42 36.96 44.55
C ILE A 42 40.90 36.67 44.25
N GLU A 43 41.19 35.86 43.24
CA GLU A 43 42.55 35.57 42.79
C GLU A 43 43.28 36.84 42.34
N LYS A 44 42.66 37.65 41.47
CA LYS A 44 43.20 38.96 41.06
C LYS A 44 43.43 39.90 42.24
N MET A 45 42.54 39.89 43.23
CA MET A 45 42.70 40.68 44.46
C MET A 45 43.90 40.18 45.28
N CYS A 46 44.08 38.88 45.44
CA CYS A 46 45.24 38.30 46.13
C CYS A 46 46.54 38.59 45.37
N GLU A 47 46.56 38.46 44.04
CA GLU A 47 47.73 38.78 43.22
C GLU A 47 48.14 40.26 43.31
N THR A 48 47.17 41.17 43.29
CA THR A 48 47.43 42.61 43.41
C THR A 48 47.95 42.98 44.79
N ILE A 49 47.42 42.38 45.86
CA ILE A 49 47.96 42.53 47.22
C ILE A 49 49.39 41.98 47.30
N GLY A 50 49.65 40.81 46.72
CA GLY A 50 50.99 40.22 46.70
C GLY A 50 52.03 41.09 46.00
N LYS A 51 51.64 41.69 44.86
CA LYS A 51 52.51 42.60 44.09
C LYS A 51 52.72 43.96 44.77
N ALA A 52 51.70 44.50 45.44
CA ALA A 52 51.77 45.84 46.04
C ALA A 52 52.56 45.91 47.35
N TYR A 53 52.60 44.82 48.11
CA TYR A 53 53.15 44.79 49.47
C TYR A 53 54.40 43.90 49.64
N GLU A 54 54.94 43.32 48.56
CA GLU A 54 56.14 42.46 48.57
C GLU A 54 56.17 41.46 49.75
N LEU A 55 55.12 40.63 49.83
CA LEU A 55 54.86 39.80 51.01
C LEU A 55 55.90 38.69 51.21
N ASN A 56 56.36 38.53 52.46
CA ASN A 56 57.18 37.39 52.92
C ASN A 56 56.42 36.05 52.83
N SER A 57 57.13 34.91 52.85
CA SER A 57 56.51 33.58 52.67
C SER A 57 55.43 33.23 53.72
N GLU A 58 55.59 33.69 54.96
CA GLU A 58 54.60 33.51 56.02
C GLU A 58 53.30 34.29 55.72
N ASN A 59 53.44 35.53 55.26
CA ASN A 59 52.29 36.38 54.87
C ASN A 59 51.58 35.85 53.63
N LEU A 60 52.31 35.23 52.69
CA LEU A 60 51.72 34.55 51.53
C LEU A 60 50.85 33.35 51.96
N SER A 61 51.30 32.58 52.95
CA SER A 61 50.51 31.45 53.48
C SER A 61 49.21 31.92 54.16
N ILE A 62 49.26 33.03 54.89
CA ILE A 62 48.08 33.66 55.51
C ILE A 62 47.13 34.19 54.43
N LEU A 63 47.66 34.86 53.41
CA LEU A 63 46.87 35.38 52.29
C LEU A 63 46.14 34.26 51.55
N GLU A 64 46.78 33.12 51.31
CA GLU A 64 46.14 31.98 50.67
C GLU A 64 45.08 31.30 51.56
N THR A 65 45.30 31.28 52.88
CA THR A 65 44.30 30.80 53.83
C THR A 65 43.07 31.73 53.83
N ASN A 66 43.29 33.04 53.84
CA ASN A 66 42.25 34.06 53.75
C ASN A 66 41.51 34.01 52.41
N ARG A 67 42.22 33.75 51.30
CA ARG A 67 41.65 33.53 49.96
C ARG A 67 40.57 32.44 49.99
N LYS A 68 40.92 31.25 50.50
CA LYS A 68 40.00 30.10 50.60
C LYS A 68 38.81 30.39 51.51
N GLN A 69 39.03 31.10 52.62
CA GLN A 69 37.94 31.52 53.51
C GLN A 69 36.99 32.51 52.82
N LEU A 70 37.54 33.45 52.06
CA LEU A 70 36.79 34.47 51.33
C LEU A 70 35.95 33.82 50.22
N GLU A 71 36.55 32.94 49.42
CA GLU A 71 35.84 32.15 48.39
C GLU A 71 34.65 31.43 49.03
N LYS A 72 34.88 30.66 50.11
CA LYS A 72 33.83 29.91 50.81
C LYS A 72 32.71 30.82 51.35
N ALA A 73 33.05 31.99 51.87
CA ALA A 73 32.08 32.96 52.39
C ALA A 73 31.20 33.53 51.27
N TYR A 74 31.82 33.94 50.14
CA TYR A 74 31.09 34.43 48.98
C TYR A 74 30.21 33.35 48.35
N PHE A 75 30.71 32.12 48.21
CA PHE A 75 29.92 30.99 47.74
C PHE A 75 28.68 30.74 48.61
N LYS A 76 28.88 30.66 49.93
CA LYS A 76 27.78 30.43 50.86
C LYS A 76 26.72 31.52 50.78
N ARG A 77 27.13 32.77 50.53
CA ARG A 77 26.21 33.91 50.39
C ARG A 77 25.53 33.97 49.03
N ALA A 78 26.17 33.49 47.96
CA ALA A 78 25.60 33.45 46.61
C ALA A 78 24.57 32.31 46.43
N MET A 79 24.72 31.19 47.14
CA MET A 79 23.86 30.00 47.00
C MET A 79 22.34 30.28 47.05
N PRO A 80 21.80 31.07 48.01
CA PRO A 80 20.36 31.37 48.04
C PRO A 80 19.88 32.15 46.82
N GLN A 81 20.72 33.04 46.28
CA GLN A 81 20.38 33.81 45.08
C GLN A 81 20.42 32.93 43.83
N LEU A 82 21.39 32.00 43.75
CA LEU A 82 21.45 30.98 42.71
C LEU A 82 20.19 30.10 42.71
N GLU A 83 19.70 29.66 43.87
CA GLU A 83 18.47 28.86 43.93
C GLU A 83 17.24 29.65 43.47
N ASN A 84 17.18 30.97 43.71
CA ASN A 84 16.14 31.82 43.15
C ASN A 84 16.24 31.92 41.62
N ILE A 85 17.46 32.04 41.09
CA ILE A 85 17.71 32.07 39.65
C ILE A 85 17.26 30.76 38.99
N LYS A 86 17.47 29.61 39.64
CA LYS A 86 16.95 28.31 39.16
C LYS A 86 15.45 28.33 38.93
N ASN A 87 14.68 28.93 39.85
CA ASN A 87 13.23 29.06 39.68
C ASN A 87 12.87 29.97 38.49
N VAL A 88 13.66 31.01 38.25
CA VAL A 88 13.47 31.89 37.08
C VAL A 88 13.80 31.15 35.79
N VAL A 89 14.94 30.45 35.73
CA VAL A 89 15.34 29.62 34.59
C VAL A 89 14.26 28.61 34.25
N ASN A 90 13.71 27.91 35.26
CA ASN A 90 12.61 26.97 35.05
C ASN A 90 11.35 27.66 34.51
N LYS A 91 11.04 28.90 34.89
CA LYS A 91 9.87 29.61 34.35
C LYS A 91 9.98 29.94 32.86
N TYR A 92 11.18 30.18 32.36
CA TYR A 92 11.40 30.59 30.97
C TYR A 92 11.73 29.42 30.05
N ILE A 93 12.42 28.41 30.56
CA ILE A 93 12.93 27.29 29.75
C ILE A 93 12.02 26.07 29.86
N ALA A 94 11.30 25.88 30.96
CA ALA A 94 10.45 24.70 31.08
C ALA A 94 9.25 24.80 30.15
N VAL A 95 9.03 23.72 29.39
CA VAL A 95 7.82 23.56 28.59
C VAL A 95 6.68 23.17 29.52
N PRO A 96 5.58 23.94 29.58
CA PRO A 96 4.44 23.60 30.41
C PRO A 96 3.82 22.25 30.00
N SER A 97 3.43 21.43 30.97
CA SER A 97 2.87 20.08 30.71
C SER A 97 1.54 20.08 29.94
N ASN A 98 0.88 21.23 29.87
CA ASN A 98 -0.37 21.43 29.11
C ASN A 98 -0.12 21.88 27.67
N VAL A 99 1.12 22.14 27.29
CA VAL A 99 1.50 22.58 25.95
C VAL A 99 2.09 21.40 25.20
N LEU A 100 1.53 21.14 24.02
CA LEU A 100 2.08 20.21 23.05
C LEU A 100 2.93 21.00 22.05
N LEU A 101 4.11 20.50 21.71
CA LEU A 101 4.94 21.06 20.66
C LEU A 101 4.29 20.89 19.28
N GLU A 102 4.73 21.70 18.32
CA GLU A 102 4.24 21.65 16.94
C GLU A 102 4.49 20.28 16.31
N GLU A 103 5.67 19.69 16.58
CA GLU A 103 6.05 18.37 16.07
C GLU A 103 5.10 17.27 16.55
N ASP A 104 4.56 17.41 17.77
CA ASP A 104 3.70 16.41 18.38
C ASP A 104 2.21 16.65 18.12
N LYS A 105 1.81 17.67 17.37
CA LYS A 105 0.37 17.97 17.14
C LYS A 105 -0.45 16.76 16.68
N HIS A 106 0.16 15.85 15.94
CA HIS A 106 -0.48 14.60 15.51
C HIS A 106 -0.78 13.65 16.67
N GLN A 107 0.00 13.68 17.74
CA GLN A 107 -0.22 12.94 18.98
C GLN A 107 -1.32 13.55 19.86
N ARG A 108 -1.92 14.69 19.48
CA ARG A 108 -3.07 15.26 20.20
C ARG A 108 -4.25 14.30 20.19
N ILE A 109 -4.43 13.56 19.09
CA ILE A 109 -5.40 12.48 18.97
C ILE A 109 -4.58 11.19 18.96
N GLN A 110 -4.51 10.52 20.11
CA GLN A 110 -3.80 9.26 20.22
C GLN A 110 -4.74 8.13 19.79
N TYR A 111 -4.26 7.29 18.89
CA TYR A 111 -4.90 6.03 18.57
C TYR A 111 -4.32 4.96 19.49
N SER A 112 -5.19 4.15 20.09
CA SER A 112 -4.75 2.94 20.74
C SER A 112 -4.21 1.94 19.73
N ASP A 113 -3.34 1.03 20.17
CA ASP A 113 -2.78 -0.01 19.30
C ASP A 113 -3.88 -0.84 18.63
N ALA A 114 -4.97 -1.14 19.37
CA ALA A 114 -6.12 -1.87 18.84
C ALA A 114 -6.88 -1.08 17.76
N GLU A 115 -7.04 0.23 17.92
CA GLU A 115 -7.66 1.09 16.89
C GLU A 115 -6.77 1.17 15.66
N PHE A 116 -5.46 1.26 15.84
CA PHE A 116 -4.50 1.30 14.74
C PHE A 116 -4.51 0.00 13.93
N GLU A 117 -4.52 -1.16 14.61
CA GLU A 117 -4.65 -2.47 13.96
C GLU A 117 -5.98 -2.60 13.21
N SER A 118 -7.08 -2.18 13.81
CA SER A 118 -8.39 -2.19 13.15
C SER A 118 -8.42 -1.30 11.90
N LEU A 119 -7.77 -0.13 11.96
CA LEU A 119 -7.66 0.77 10.82
C LEU A 119 -6.87 0.14 9.67
N ASN A 120 -5.77 -0.55 9.99
CA ASN A 120 -4.95 -1.26 9.01
C ASN A 120 -5.71 -2.40 8.34
N GLN A 121 -6.43 -3.22 9.12
CA GLN A 121 -7.26 -4.29 8.56
C GLN A 121 -8.33 -3.73 7.61
N ARG A 122 -9.01 -2.65 8.01
CA ARG A 122 -10.01 -1.99 7.16
C ARG A 122 -9.39 -1.43 5.88
N LEU A 123 -8.16 -0.93 5.95
CA LEU A 123 -7.42 -0.42 4.80
C LEU A 123 -7.08 -1.56 3.83
N GLU A 124 -6.61 -2.70 4.32
CA GLU A 124 -6.33 -3.89 3.51
C GLU A 124 -7.59 -4.41 2.81
N ASP A 125 -8.71 -4.53 3.54
CA ASP A 125 -9.99 -4.95 2.98
C ASP A 125 -10.47 -4.00 1.86
N LEU A 126 -10.34 -2.69 2.08
CA LEU A 126 -10.71 -1.69 1.07
C LEU A 126 -9.81 -1.78 -0.17
N GLN A 127 -8.50 -2.01 0.00
CA GLN A 127 -7.58 -2.19 -1.11
C GLN A 127 -7.91 -3.46 -1.91
N GLU A 128 -8.23 -4.57 -1.24
CA GLU A 128 -8.61 -5.80 -1.91
C GLU A 128 -9.92 -5.64 -2.70
N ARG A 129 -10.92 -4.98 -2.08
CA ARG A 129 -12.18 -4.64 -2.75
C ARG A 129 -11.97 -3.74 -3.96
N ALA A 130 -11.11 -2.73 -3.86
CA ALA A 130 -10.79 -1.85 -4.98
C ALA A 130 -10.14 -2.62 -6.14
N LYS A 131 -9.21 -3.56 -5.84
CA LYS A 131 -8.62 -4.45 -6.86
C LYS A 131 -9.68 -5.30 -7.55
N LYS A 132 -10.55 -5.97 -6.78
CA LYS A 132 -11.65 -6.80 -7.30
C LYS A 132 -12.59 -5.97 -8.20
N ALA A 133 -12.99 -4.78 -7.74
CA ALA A 133 -13.84 -3.88 -8.52
C ALA A 133 -13.18 -3.42 -9.82
N THR A 134 -11.87 -3.16 -9.81
CA THR A 134 -11.11 -2.76 -11.00
C THR A 134 -11.07 -3.89 -12.04
N ILE A 135 -10.82 -5.13 -11.60
CA ILE A 135 -10.85 -6.31 -12.46
C ILE A 135 -12.24 -6.50 -13.06
N LEU A 136 -13.28 -6.45 -12.24
CA LEU A 136 -14.67 -6.59 -12.70
C LEU A 136 -15.02 -5.52 -13.73
N ASN A 137 -14.67 -4.26 -13.48
CA ASN A 137 -14.92 -3.16 -14.41
C ASN A 137 -14.18 -3.37 -15.75
N ALA A 138 -12.95 -3.90 -15.71
CA ALA A 138 -12.21 -4.24 -16.93
C ALA A 138 -12.88 -5.38 -17.72
N ILE A 139 -13.43 -6.39 -17.05
CA ILE A 139 -14.19 -7.48 -17.69
C ILE A 139 -15.47 -6.94 -18.33
N LEU A 140 -16.26 -6.17 -17.58
CA LEU A 140 -17.51 -5.58 -18.08
C LEU A 140 -17.27 -4.68 -19.30
N LYS A 141 -16.17 -3.91 -19.31
CA LYS A 141 -15.79 -3.12 -20.50
C LYS A 141 -15.47 -3.99 -21.71
N LYS A 142 -14.79 -5.14 -21.51
CA LYS A 142 -14.54 -6.10 -22.60
C LYS A 142 -15.83 -6.73 -23.10
N GLU A 143 -16.73 -7.13 -22.20
CA GLU A 143 -18.04 -7.68 -22.56
C GLU A 143 -18.87 -6.67 -23.37
N LEU A 144 -18.90 -5.42 -22.94
CA LEU A 144 -19.57 -4.34 -23.66
C LEU A 144 -18.97 -4.16 -25.07
N GLN A 145 -17.64 -4.17 -25.19
CA GLN A 145 -16.97 -4.09 -26.50
C GLN A 145 -17.32 -5.28 -27.41
N ILE A 146 -17.43 -6.49 -26.86
CA ILE A 146 -17.85 -7.68 -27.62
C ILE A 146 -19.30 -7.52 -28.10
N LEU A 147 -20.19 -7.04 -27.23
CA LEU A 147 -21.59 -6.80 -27.57
C LEU A 147 -21.74 -5.72 -28.65
N GLU A 148 -20.90 -4.69 -28.61
CA GLU A 148 -20.82 -3.67 -29.67
C GLU A 148 -20.26 -4.21 -31.00
N GLN A 149 -19.36 -5.21 -30.97
CA GLN A 149 -18.80 -5.84 -32.17
C GLN A 149 -19.76 -6.83 -32.83
N PHE A 150 -20.65 -7.46 -32.06
CA PHE A 150 -21.71 -8.34 -32.57
C PHE A 150 -23.09 -7.75 -32.30
N PRO A 151 -23.44 -6.61 -32.93
CA PRO A 151 -24.81 -6.14 -32.89
C PRO A 151 -25.62 -7.10 -33.76
N ILE A 152 -26.20 -8.15 -33.17
CA ILE A 152 -27.30 -8.86 -33.80
C ILE A 152 -28.46 -7.85 -33.80
N SER A 153 -28.48 -7.02 -34.83
CA SER A 153 -29.53 -6.04 -35.00
C SER A 153 -30.79 -6.78 -35.41
N GLU A 154 -31.92 -6.38 -34.85
CA GLU A 154 -33.23 -6.88 -35.26
C GLU A 154 -33.41 -6.76 -36.79
N GLY A 155 -32.82 -5.73 -37.40
CA GLY A 155 -32.78 -5.55 -38.85
C GLY A 155 -31.99 -6.61 -39.61
N ASP A 156 -30.89 -7.14 -39.08
CA ASP A 156 -30.12 -8.20 -39.76
C ASP A 156 -30.78 -9.57 -39.61
N VAL A 157 -31.43 -9.81 -38.46
CA VAL A 157 -32.29 -11.00 -38.26
C VAL A 157 -33.50 -10.93 -39.19
N ASN A 158 -34.15 -9.77 -39.28
CA ASN A 158 -35.28 -9.56 -40.19
C ASN A 158 -34.85 -9.67 -41.64
N LYS A 159 -33.68 -9.18 -42.06
CA LYS A 159 -33.15 -9.44 -43.41
C LYS A 159 -32.90 -10.94 -43.65
N MET A 160 -32.41 -11.68 -42.66
CA MET A 160 -32.26 -13.14 -42.79
C MET A 160 -33.62 -13.83 -42.93
N CYS A 161 -34.60 -13.46 -42.09
CA CYS A 161 -35.98 -13.93 -42.18
C CYS A 161 -36.60 -13.57 -43.54
N ASP A 162 -36.45 -12.33 -43.99
CA ASP A 162 -36.89 -11.86 -45.30
C ASP A 162 -36.20 -12.62 -46.42
N VAL A 163 -34.90 -12.92 -46.33
CA VAL A 163 -34.21 -13.74 -47.34
C VAL A 163 -34.75 -15.17 -47.35
N ILE A 164 -35.06 -15.75 -46.19
CA ILE A 164 -35.66 -17.08 -46.07
C ILE A 164 -37.10 -17.09 -46.62
N GLU A 165 -37.89 -16.08 -46.31
CA GLU A 165 -39.28 -15.92 -46.77
C GLU A 165 -39.37 -15.55 -48.26
N ASN A 166 -38.45 -14.72 -48.76
CA ASN A 166 -38.35 -14.34 -50.17
C ASN A 166 -37.59 -15.37 -51.00
N MET A 167 -36.83 -16.28 -50.38
CA MET A 167 -36.49 -17.55 -50.99
C MET A 167 -37.83 -18.22 -51.26
N LYS A 168 -38.30 -18.14 -52.50
CA LYS A 168 -39.39 -19.00 -53.02
C LYS A 168 -38.90 -20.45 -53.12
N CYS A 169 -38.31 -20.95 -52.05
CA CYS A 169 -38.31 -22.32 -51.62
C CYS A 169 -39.68 -22.66 -51.03
N SER A 170 -40.74 -22.24 -51.73
CA SER A 170 -41.99 -22.98 -51.70
C SER A 170 -41.61 -24.34 -52.23
N ASP A 171 -41.47 -25.25 -51.28
CA ASP A 171 -41.33 -26.66 -51.50
C ASP A 171 -39.90 -27.20 -51.77
N VAL A 172 -38.92 -26.89 -50.90
CA VAL A 172 -37.68 -27.70 -50.84
C VAL A 172 -37.97 -29.08 -50.28
N GLY A 173 -38.92 -29.17 -49.35
CA GLY A 173 -39.35 -30.42 -48.74
C GLY A 173 -39.86 -31.43 -49.77
N GLU A 174 -40.99 -31.15 -50.42
CA GLU A 174 -41.56 -32.06 -51.43
C GLU A 174 -40.69 -32.15 -52.68
N LYS A 175 -39.94 -31.12 -53.13
CA LYS A 175 -38.95 -31.31 -54.21
C LYS A 175 -37.81 -32.24 -53.82
N MET A 176 -37.38 -32.23 -52.57
CA MET A 176 -36.35 -33.15 -52.08
C MET A 176 -36.93 -34.55 -51.88
N TYR A 177 -38.19 -34.67 -51.45
CA TYR A 177 -38.91 -35.95 -51.44
C TYR A 177 -39.16 -36.50 -52.86
N GLN A 178 -39.53 -35.66 -53.83
CA GLN A 178 -39.69 -36.01 -55.24
C GLN A 178 -38.35 -36.40 -55.85
N LEU A 179 -37.27 -35.67 -55.58
CA LEU A 179 -35.93 -36.06 -56.04
C LEU A 179 -35.53 -37.44 -55.49
N VAL A 180 -35.89 -37.74 -54.24
CA VAL A 180 -35.63 -39.04 -53.61
C VAL A 180 -36.52 -40.14 -54.21
N GLU A 181 -37.79 -39.86 -54.50
CA GLU A 181 -38.72 -40.78 -55.20
C GLU A 181 -38.27 -41.03 -56.65
N ASP A 182 -37.93 -39.98 -57.38
CA ASP A 182 -37.40 -40.04 -58.75
C ASP A 182 -36.10 -40.84 -58.78
N TYR A 183 -35.21 -40.66 -57.78
CA TYR A 183 -34.01 -41.48 -57.66
C TYR A 183 -34.34 -42.95 -57.36
N LYS A 184 -35.33 -43.22 -56.50
CA LYS A 184 -35.79 -44.59 -56.23
C LYS A 184 -36.39 -45.23 -57.48
N GLN A 185 -37.28 -44.54 -58.20
CA GLN A 185 -37.85 -45.00 -59.46
C GLN A 185 -36.80 -45.17 -60.54
N PHE A 186 -35.85 -44.24 -60.64
CA PHE A 186 -34.72 -44.36 -61.56
C PHE A 186 -33.88 -45.59 -61.22
N SER A 187 -33.56 -45.82 -59.95
CA SER A 187 -32.82 -47.01 -59.52
C SER A 187 -33.59 -48.31 -59.79
N THR A 188 -34.88 -48.38 -59.49
CA THR A 188 -35.70 -49.56 -59.80
C THR A 188 -35.86 -49.75 -61.31
N SER A 189 -36.02 -48.70 -62.11
CA SER A 189 -36.08 -48.84 -63.57
C SER A 189 -34.74 -49.28 -64.20
N LEU A 190 -33.60 -48.85 -63.66
CA LEU A 190 -32.27 -49.28 -64.13
C LEU A 190 -31.91 -50.69 -63.68
N PHE A 191 -32.40 -51.14 -62.53
CA PHE A 191 -32.01 -52.42 -61.94
C PHE A 191 -33.10 -53.52 -62.01
N ASP A 192 -34.38 -53.19 -62.25
CA ASP A 192 -35.47 -54.17 -62.48
C ASP A 192 -35.78 -54.39 -63.96
N THR A 193 -35.60 -53.40 -64.84
CA THR A 193 -35.70 -53.66 -66.28
C THR A 193 -34.39 -54.23 -66.79
N ARG A 194 -34.36 -55.58 -66.78
CA ARG A 194 -33.35 -56.48 -67.33
C ARG A 194 -32.40 -56.99 -66.23
N LYS A 195 -32.81 -58.09 -65.57
CA LYS A 195 -31.85 -59.19 -65.35
C LYS A 195 -31.28 -59.53 -66.72
N ILE A 196 -30.11 -58.98 -67.04
CA ILE A 196 -29.33 -59.46 -68.18
C ILE A 196 -28.89 -60.87 -67.79
N THR A 197 -29.75 -61.85 -68.04
CA THR A 197 -29.29 -63.22 -68.17
C THR A 197 -28.36 -63.26 -69.36
N THR A 198 -27.23 -63.95 -69.20
CA THR A 198 -26.15 -64.10 -70.19
C THR A 198 -26.64 -64.50 -71.59
N LYS A 199 -27.84 -65.09 -71.71
CA LYS A 199 -28.51 -65.43 -72.96
C LYS A 199 -28.82 -64.22 -73.85
N MET A 200 -29.19 -63.07 -73.28
CA MET A 200 -29.58 -61.86 -74.05
C MET A 200 -28.38 -61.01 -74.51
N LYS A 201 -27.18 -61.28 -73.97
CA LYS A 201 -25.95 -60.54 -74.31
C LYS A 201 -25.21 -61.13 -75.52
N TYR A 202 -25.47 -62.40 -75.87
CA TYR A 202 -24.70 -63.13 -76.89
C TYR A 202 -25.52 -63.84 -77.99
N ASN A 203 -26.86 -63.88 -77.92
CA ASN A 203 -27.69 -64.51 -78.97
C ASN A 203 -28.70 -63.53 -79.57
N THR A 204 -28.43 -63.07 -80.79
CA THR A 204 -29.25 -62.13 -81.57
C THR A 204 -29.95 -62.82 -82.76
N VAL A 205 -30.54 -64.01 -82.57
CA VAL A 205 -31.38 -64.65 -83.60
C VAL A 205 -32.51 -65.46 -82.95
N ASP A 206 -33.75 -65.15 -83.32
CA ASP A 206 -34.97 -65.87 -82.94
C ASP A 206 -35.05 -67.20 -83.70
N ASN A 207 -34.57 -68.30 -83.09
CA ASN A 207 -35.06 -69.70 -83.23
C ASN A 207 -34.02 -70.77 -82.84
N LEU A 208 -33.56 -70.78 -81.58
CA LEU A 208 -32.77 -71.90 -81.04
C LEU A 208 -33.39 -72.42 -79.73
N LYS A 209 -33.95 -73.63 -79.80
CA LYS A 209 -34.44 -74.39 -78.63
C LYS A 209 -33.24 -74.88 -77.81
N CYS A 210 -32.78 -74.08 -76.85
CA CYS A 210 -31.78 -74.51 -75.87
C CYS A 210 -32.36 -74.47 -74.45
N LYS A 211 -32.17 -75.58 -73.71
CA LYS A 211 -32.57 -75.75 -72.29
C LYS A 211 -31.90 -74.71 -71.39
N GLU A 212 -32.62 -74.30 -70.34
CA GLU A 212 -32.11 -73.42 -69.29
C GLU A 212 -30.97 -74.08 -68.51
N PHE A 213 -29.90 -73.32 -68.32
CA PHE A 213 -28.83 -73.61 -67.39
C PHE A 213 -28.87 -72.54 -66.31
N ASP A 214 -29.09 -72.97 -65.07
CA ASP A 214 -29.14 -72.10 -63.90
C ASP A 214 -27.73 -72.03 -63.28
N LEU A 215 -27.18 -70.82 -63.16
CA LEU A 215 -25.80 -70.57 -62.71
C LEU A 215 -25.71 -70.31 -61.20
N SER A 216 -26.76 -70.58 -60.43
CA SER A 216 -26.72 -70.56 -58.96
C SER A 216 -26.16 -71.85 -58.33
N ILE A 217 -25.58 -72.73 -59.15
CA ILE A 217 -24.74 -73.85 -58.69
C ILE A 217 -23.40 -73.76 -59.44
N LEU A 218 -22.59 -72.76 -59.09
CA LEU A 218 -21.14 -72.88 -58.94
C LEU A 218 -20.58 -71.71 -58.13
#